data_AF-A0A1F2WEN5-F1
#
_entry.id   AF-A0A1F2WEN5-F1
#
_cell.length_a   1.000
_cell.length_b   1.000
_cell.length_c   1.000
_cell.angle_alpha   90.00
_cell.angle_beta   90.00
_cell.angle_gamma   90.00
#
_symmetry.space_group_name_H-M   'P 1'
#
loop_
_entity.id
_entity.type
_entity.pdbx_description
1 polymer ?
#
loop_
_entity_poly.entity_id
_entity_poly.type
_entity_poly.pdbx_seq_one_letter_code
_entity_poly.pdbx_strand_id
1 'polypeptide(L)'
;MEIAGEFFGIDSSLILSYRQEQFRPEDIVTALFFSGDSQRPLDSILALRQKEEDWSRVATILEVPPNAHGMQMALTHGKGKKVGLKRKLASESDIFISFISDYYKIDMERLWLYFEREFTINDILLAVNLGTHDGIRFESLLQDRERGLDWFTILRERNIKEEKLFLPYKSEIKYKNKPVLK
;
A
#
# COMPACT_ATOMS: atom_id res chain seq x y z
N MET A 1 -8.42 -1.33 2.82
CA MET A 1 -8.81 -0.21 1.94
C MET A 1 -8.81 1.13 2.65
N GLU A 2 -9.30 1.21 3.89
CA GLU A 2 -9.34 2.49 4.63
C GLU A 2 -7.96 3.15 4.81
N ILE A 3 -6.90 2.35 4.98
CA ILE A 3 -5.50 2.81 5.08
C ILE A 3 -5.07 3.60 3.83
N ALA A 4 -5.47 3.16 2.63
CA ALA A 4 -5.15 3.90 1.40
C ALA A 4 -5.93 5.23 1.36
N GLY A 5 -7.20 5.24 1.77
CA GLY A 5 -8.00 6.47 1.85
C GLY A 5 -7.38 7.48 2.81
N GLU A 6 -6.94 6.98 3.97
CA GLU A 6 -6.23 7.72 4.99
C GLU A 6 -4.95 8.36 4.39
N PHE A 7 -4.09 7.57 3.75
CA PHE A 7 -2.78 8.02 3.28
C PHE A 7 -2.85 9.04 2.13
N PHE A 8 -3.72 8.77 1.16
CA PHE A 8 -3.90 9.60 -0.03
C PHE A 8 -4.90 10.76 0.18
N GLY A 9 -5.60 10.76 1.32
CA GLY A 9 -6.60 11.78 1.66
C GLY A 9 -7.84 11.70 0.77
N ILE A 10 -8.27 10.48 0.43
CA ILE A 10 -9.44 10.20 -0.40
C ILE A 10 -10.49 9.41 0.37
N ASP A 11 -11.75 9.50 -0.06
CA ASP A 11 -12.85 8.79 0.58
C ASP A 11 -12.68 7.27 0.42
N SER A 12 -12.78 6.54 1.53
CA SER A 12 -12.65 5.08 1.53
C SER A 12 -13.76 4.39 0.74
N SER A 13 -14.94 5.01 0.61
CA SER A 13 -16.04 4.50 -0.22
C SER A 13 -15.69 4.46 -1.70
N LEU A 14 -14.92 5.44 -2.20
CA LEU A 14 -14.42 5.42 -3.58
C LEU A 14 -13.43 4.29 -3.81
N ILE A 15 -12.57 4.03 -2.84
CA ILE A 15 -11.65 2.89 -2.91
C ILE A 15 -12.43 1.57 -2.91
N LEU A 16 -13.50 1.48 -2.13
CA LEU A 16 -14.37 0.31 -2.10
C LEU A 16 -15.12 0.11 -3.42
N SER A 17 -15.52 1.16 -4.14
CA SER A 17 -16.17 1.01 -5.44
C SER A 17 -15.22 0.38 -6.47
N TYR A 18 -13.94 0.77 -6.51
CA TYR A 18 -12.97 0.10 -7.38
C TYR A 18 -12.74 -1.36 -7.01
N ARG A 19 -12.84 -1.73 -5.72
CA ARG A 19 -12.79 -3.14 -5.30
C ARG A 19 -13.98 -3.94 -5.80
N GLN A 20 -15.17 -3.32 -5.82
CA GLN A 20 -16.38 -3.94 -6.38
C GLN A 20 -16.28 -4.12 -7.89
N GLU A 21 -15.54 -3.25 -8.57
CA GLU A 21 -15.12 -3.39 -9.97
C GLU A 21 -13.97 -4.38 -10.19
N GLN A 22 -13.64 -5.19 -9.17
CA GLN A 22 -12.64 -6.26 -9.20
C GLN A 22 -11.18 -5.80 -9.35
N PHE A 23 -10.87 -4.52 -9.17
CA PHE A 23 -9.48 -4.07 -9.12
C PHE A 23 -8.78 -4.65 -7.88
N ARG A 24 -7.56 -5.16 -8.06
CA ARG A 24 -6.73 -5.64 -6.95
C ARG A 24 -6.25 -4.46 -6.10
N PRO A 25 -6.01 -4.62 -4.79
CA PRO A 25 -5.58 -3.50 -3.94
C PRO A 25 -4.27 -2.86 -4.43
N GLU A 26 -3.38 -3.67 -4.98
CA GLU A 26 -2.09 -3.24 -5.53
C GLU A 26 -2.26 -2.38 -6.79
N ASP A 27 -3.24 -2.72 -7.64
CA ASP A 27 -3.57 -1.92 -8.81
C ASP A 27 -4.14 -0.56 -8.39
N ILE A 28 -5.03 -0.53 -7.40
CA ILE A 28 -5.61 0.71 -6.87
C ILE A 28 -4.52 1.61 -6.27
N VAL A 29 -3.66 1.07 -5.42
CA VAL A 29 -2.56 1.84 -4.80
C VAL A 29 -1.60 2.37 -5.85
N THR A 30 -1.22 1.56 -6.84
CA THR A 30 -0.36 1.99 -7.95
C THR A 30 -1.01 3.12 -8.77
N ALA A 31 -2.30 2.98 -9.07
CA ALA A 31 -3.06 4.00 -9.79
C ALA A 31 -3.14 5.33 -9.02
N LEU A 32 -3.27 5.28 -7.69
CA LEU A 32 -3.28 6.47 -6.82
C LEU A 32 -1.94 7.21 -6.84
N PHE A 33 -0.83 6.49 -6.77
CA PHE A 33 0.50 7.08 -6.96
C PHE A 33 0.63 7.74 -8.33
N PHE A 34 0.28 7.02 -9.40
CA PHE A 34 0.35 7.56 -10.75
C PHE A 34 -0.57 8.76 -10.95
N SER A 35 -1.76 8.77 -10.35
CA SER A 35 -2.68 9.90 -10.40
C SER A 35 -2.09 11.13 -9.71
N GLY A 36 -1.49 10.95 -8.53
CA GLY A 36 -0.78 12.02 -7.84
C GLY A 36 0.41 12.55 -8.64
N ASP A 37 1.22 11.69 -9.24
CA ASP A 37 2.45 12.11 -9.91
C ASP A 37 2.23 12.66 -11.34
N SER A 38 1.31 12.08 -12.09
CA SER A 38 0.97 12.54 -13.46
C SER A 38 -0.10 13.63 -13.49
N GLN A 39 -0.78 13.85 -12.36
CA GLN A 39 -1.98 14.70 -12.27
C GLN A 39 -3.09 14.28 -13.28
N ARG A 40 -3.16 12.99 -13.61
CA ARG A 40 -4.22 12.41 -14.45
C ARG A 40 -5.34 11.80 -13.60
N PRO A 41 -6.60 11.84 -14.06
CA PRO A 41 -7.72 11.24 -13.35
C PRO A 41 -7.53 9.76 -13.06
N LEU A 42 -7.83 9.33 -11.84
CA LEU A 42 -7.70 7.96 -11.37
C LEU A 42 -8.44 6.96 -12.27
N ASP A 43 -9.68 7.28 -12.65
CA ASP A 43 -10.50 6.47 -13.56
C ASP A 43 -9.80 6.25 -14.90
N SER A 44 -9.13 7.28 -15.42
CA SER A 44 -8.41 7.19 -16.70
C SER A 44 -7.20 6.25 -16.60
N ILE A 45 -6.51 6.25 -15.45
CA ILE A 45 -5.36 5.39 -15.19
C ILE A 45 -5.80 3.93 -15.01
N LEU A 46 -6.90 3.70 -14.28
CA LEU A 46 -7.46 2.36 -14.11
C LEU A 46 -7.98 1.79 -15.43
N ALA A 47 -8.62 2.61 -16.28
CA ALA A 47 -9.01 2.22 -17.63
C ALA A 47 -7.81 1.90 -18.52
N LEU A 48 -6.71 2.65 -18.40
CA LEU A 48 -5.45 2.34 -19.08
C LEU A 48 -4.87 1.01 -18.59
N ARG A 49 -4.90 0.75 -17.28
CA ARG A 49 -4.43 -0.51 -16.68
C ARG A 49 -5.19 -1.73 -17.20
N GLN A 50 -6.50 -1.60 -17.41
CA GLN A 50 -7.30 -2.69 -18.01
C GLN A 50 -6.92 -2.96 -19.47
N LYS A 51 -6.51 -1.93 -20.23
CA LYS A 51 -6.14 -2.06 -21.65
C LYS A 51 -4.74 -2.61 -21.86
N GLU A 52 -3.77 -2.12 -21.09
CA GLU A 52 -2.35 -2.42 -21.33
C GLU A 52 -1.84 -3.66 -20.60
N GLU A 53 -2.55 -4.11 -19.56
CA GLU A 53 -2.21 -5.22 -18.67
C GLU A 53 -0.87 -5.11 -17.90
N ASP A 54 0.01 -4.18 -18.30
CA ASP A 54 1.35 -3.94 -17.76
C ASP A 54 1.50 -2.48 -17.29
N TRP A 55 1.76 -2.31 -16.00
CA TRP A 55 1.99 -0.99 -15.41
C TRP A 55 3.19 -0.25 -15.99
N SER A 56 4.20 -0.94 -16.55
CA SER A 56 5.36 -0.31 -17.19
C SER A 56 4.94 0.45 -18.45
N ARG A 57 3.98 -0.09 -19.20
CA ARG A 57 3.39 0.58 -20.37
C ARG A 57 2.55 1.76 -19.94
N VAL A 58 1.71 1.58 -18.92
CA VAL A 58 0.90 2.67 -18.35
C VAL A 58 1.80 3.81 -17.89
N ALA A 59 2.89 3.52 -17.17
CA ALA A 59 3.86 4.53 -16.74
C ALA A 59 4.46 5.31 -17.91
N THR A 60 4.81 4.60 -18.99
CA THR A 60 5.33 5.20 -20.22
C THR A 60 4.30 6.14 -20.86
N ILE A 61 3.03 5.72 -20.98
CA ILE A 61 1.94 6.53 -21.55
C ILE A 61 1.67 7.78 -20.71
N LEU A 62 1.74 7.65 -19.39
CA LEU A 62 1.52 8.75 -18.45
C LEU A 62 2.75 9.66 -18.30
N GLU A 63 3.86 9.34 -18.96
CA GLU A 63 5.15 10.03 -18.85
C GLU A 63 5.67 10.13 -17.41
N VAL A 64 5.28 9.17 -16.56
CA VAL A 64 5.79 9.08 -15.18
C VAL A 64 7.02 8.18 -15.14
N PRO A 65 8.02 8.49 -14.29
CA PRO A 65 9.16 7.62 -14.13
C PRO A 65 8.71 6.21 -13.72
N PRO A 66 9.33 5.14 -14.23
CA PRO A 66 9.06 3.77 -13.76
C PRO A 66 9.29 3.61 -12.26
N ASN A 67 10.04 4.52 -11.62
CA ASN A 67 10.25 4.55 -10.19
C ASN A 67 9.62 5.81 -9.54
N ALA A 68 8.55 6.38 -10.11
CA ALA A 68 7.94 7.63 -9.63
C ALA A 68 7.67 7.60 -8.12
N HIS A 69 7.10 6.49 -7.64
CA HIS A 69 6.94 6.19 -6.21
C HIS A 69 8.29 6.25 -5.46
N GLY A 70 9.30 5.49 -5.90
CA GLY A 70 10.64 5.49 -5.29
C GLY A 70 11.37 6.85 -5.35
N MET A 71 11.12 7.68 -6.36
CA MET A 71 11.65 9.05 -6.46
C MET A 71 11.00 9.97 -5.44
N GLN A 72 9.68 9.89 -5.28
CA GLN A 72 8.98 10.63 -4.26
C GLN A 72 9.38 10.19 -2.86
N MET A 73 9.65 8.90 -2.67
CA MET A 73 10.19 8.37 -1.42
C MET A 73 11.59 8.89 -1.10
N ALA A 74 12.45 9.07 -2.10
CA ALA A 74 13.74 9.73 -1.92
C ALA A 74 13.59 11.19 -1.44
N LEU A 75 12.54 11.88 -1.92
CA LEU A 75 12.23 13.27 -1.59
C LEU A 75 11.58 13.43 -0.20
N THR A 76 10.75 12.46 0.24
CA THR A 76 10.12 12.50 1.57
C THR A 76 11.06 12.08 2.69
N HIS A 77 11.94 11.09 2.47
CA HIS A 77 12.92 10.60 3.46
C HIS A 77 14.26 11.36 3.45
N GLY A 78 14.38 12.48 2.71
CA GLY A 78 15.60 13.29 2.65
C GLY A 78 16.81 12.62 1.96
N LYS A 79 16.62 11.44 1.36
CA LYS A 79 17.65 10.67 0.62
C LYS A 79 17.70 11.04 -0.87
N GLY A 80 17.39 12.29 -1.20
CA GLY A 80 17.03 12.80 -2.53
C GLY A 80 18.06 12.71 -3.67
N LYS A 81 19.09 11.85 -3.57
CA LYS A 81 20.11 11.67 -4.62
C LYS A 81 20.61 10.25 -4.86
N LYS A 82 20.21 9.24 -4.07
CA LYS A 82 20.80 7.87 -4.15
C LYS A 82 19.88 6.76 -4.63
N VAL A 83 18.59 7.02 -4.84
CA VAL A 83 17.73 6.04 -5.50
C VAL A 83 17.97 6.18 -6.99
N GLY A 84 18.95 5.45 -7.51
CA GLY A 84 19.24 5.46 -8.94
C GLY A 84 17.97 5.25 -9.74
N LEU A 85 17.87 5.88 -10.93
CA LEU A 85 16.80 5.57 -11.88
C LEU A 85 16.82 4.06 -12.13
N LYS A 86 15.93 3.32 -11.46
CA LYS A 86 15.64 1.95 -11.87
C LYS A 86 14.97 2.10 -13.23
N ARG A 87 15.60 1.54 -14.27
CA ARG A 87 15.08 1.57 -15.65
C ARG A 87 13.77 0.79 -15.80
N LYS A 88 13.39 -0.01 -14.79
CA LYS A 88 12.21 -0.87 -14.78
C LYS A 88 11.32 -0.51 -13.59
N LEU A 89 10.01 -0.54 -13.82
CA LEU A 89 9.00 -0.39 -12.78
C LEU A 89 9.15 -1.51 -11.76
N ALA A 90 9.03 -1.14 -10.49
CA ALA A 90 9.01 -2.10 -9.38
C ALA A 90 7.76 -3.00 -9.50
N SER A 91 7.79 -4.21 -8.95
CA SER A 91 6.60 -5.07 -8.99
C SER A 91 5.44 -4.40 -8.24
N GLU A 92 4.18 -4.75 -8.54
CA GLU A 92 3.04 -4.21 -7.79
C GLU A 92 3.16 -4.52 -6.29
N SER A 93 3.70 -5.69 -5.95
CA SER A 93 4.02 -6.06 -4.57
C SER A 93 5.08 -5.14 -3.96
N ASP A 94 6.12 -4.75 -4.70
CA ASP A 94 7.16 -3.81 -4.22
C ASP A 94 6.54 -2.44 -3.89
N ILE A 95 5.66 -1.95 -4.77
CA ILE A 95 4.97 -0.67 -4.59
C ILE A 95 4.09 -0.73 -3.34
N PHE A 96 3.34 -1.82 -3.17
CA PHE A 96 2.47 -1.99 -2.01
C PHE A 96 3.24 -2.14 -0.70
N ILE A 97 4.30 -2.95 -0.68
CA ILE A 97 5.16 -3.11 0.50
C ILE A 97 5.84 -1.79 0.87
N SER A 98 6.29 -1.01 -0.12
CA SER A 98 6.80 0.34 0.15
C SER A 98 5.72 1.23 0.76
N PHE A 99 4.50 1.22 0.22
CA PHE A 99 3.38 1.95 0.80
C PHE A 99 3.15 1.60 2.29
N ILE A 100 3.15 0.31 2.65
CA ILE A 100 3.03 -0.12 4.06
C ILE A 100 4.22 0.40 4.89
N SER A 101 5.44 0.23 4.38
CA SER A 101 6.68 0.72 5.01
C SER A 101 6.56 2.20 5.37
N ASP A 102 6.07 3.01 4.43
CA ASP A 102 5.98 4.46 4.59
C ASP A 102 4.85 4.88 5.52
N TYR A 103 3.69 4.23 5.39
CA TYR A 103 2.54 4.50 6.23
C TYR A 103 2.82 4.27 7.71
N TYR A 104 3.51 3.16 8.02
CA TYR A 104 3.76 2.68 9.38
C TYR A 104 5.19 2.94 9.88
N LYS A 105 6.05 3.55 9.04
CA LYS A 105 7.48 3.77 9.30
C LYS A 105 8.23 2.49 9.67
N ILE A 106 7.92 1.41 8.96
CA ILE A 106 8.59 0.11 9.13
C ILE A 106 9.61 -0.06 8.02
N ASP A 107 10.78 -0.57 8.35
CA ASP A 107 11.81 -0.86 7.36
C ASP A 107 11.30 -1.86 6.30
N MET A 108 11.52 -1.54 5.03
CA MET A 108 10.99 -2.32 3.90
C MET A 108 11.56 -3.75 3.87
N GLU A 109 12.83 -3.95 4.24
CA GLU A 109 13.44 -5.29 4.28
C GLU A 109 12.79 -6.17 5.35
N ARG A 110 12.37 -5.57 6.47
CA ARG A 110 11.61 -6.29 7.51
C ARG A 110 10.25 -6.77 7.01
N LEU A 111 9.56 -5.99 6.18
CA LEU A 111 8.28 -6.41 5.59
C LEU A 111 8.50 -7.49 4.52
N TRP A 112 9.55 -7.35 3.71
CA TRP A 112 9.91 -8.34 2.68
C TRP A 112 10.17 -9.73 3.24
N LEU A 113 10.85 -9.83 4.39
CA LEU A 113 11.07 -11.10 5.06
C LEU A 113 9.78 -11.92 5.24
N TYR A 114 8.67 -11.26 5.53
CA TYR A 114 7.39 -11.94 5.72
C TYR A 114 6.70 -12.24 4.40
N PHE A 115 6.83 -11.37 3.40
CA PHE A 115 6.35 -11.67 2.06
C PHE A 115 7.06 -12.90 1.46
N GLU A 116 8.38 -13.02 1.65
CA GLU A 116 9.18 -14.18 1.25
C GLU A 116 8.80 -15.47 2.00
N ARG A 117 8.20 -15.35 3.19
CA ARG A 117 7.63 -16.46 3.97
C ARG A 117 6.18 -16.78 3.57
N GLU A 118 5.77 -16.36 2.38
CA GLU A 118 4.45 -16.63 1.81
C GLU A 118 3.27 -15.98 2.55
N PHE A 119 3.54 -15.01 3.45
CA PHE A 119 2.46 -14.20 3.99
C PHE A 119 1.86 -13.33 2.89
N THR A 120 0.53 -13.30 2.83
CA THR A 120 -0.15 -12.43 1.89
C THR A 120 0.05 -10.96 2.28
N ILE A 121 -0.05 -10.08 1.30
CA ILE A 121 -0.05 -8.62 1.53
C ILE A 121 -1.11 -8.23 2.56
N ASN A 122 -2.29 -8.88 2.52
CA ASN A 122 -3.36 -8.64 3.49
C ASN A 122 -2.95 -9.07 4.90
N ASP A 123 -2.27 -10.22 5.07
CA ASP A 123 -1.80 -10.64 6.39
C ASP A 123 -0.77 -9.65 6.96
N ILE A 124 0.18 -9.20 6.14
CA ILE A 124 1.18 -8.21 6.54
C ILE A 124 0.49 -6.89 6.93
N LEU A 125 -0.43 -6.41 6.11
CA LEU A 125 -1.16 -5.16 6.35
C LEU A 125 -1.98 -5.22 7.64
N LEU A 126 -2.70 -6.31 7.87
CA LEU A 126 -3.52 -6.49 9.07
C LEU A 126 -2.64 -6.60 10.32
N ALA A 127 -1.56 -7.38 10.28
CA ALA A 127 -0.61 -7.48 11.38
C ALA A 127 -0.02 -6.12 11.76
N VAL A 128 0.42 -5.36 10.76
CA VAL A 128 1.03 -4.06 10.98
C VAL A 128 0.01 -3.07 11.54
N ASN A 129 -1.19 -2.98 10.94
CA ASN A 129 -2.24 -2.07 11.40
C ASN A 129 -2.65 -2.35 12.86
N LEU A 130 -2.94 -3.62 13.19
CA LEU A 130 -3.26 -4.04 14.55
C LEU A 130 -2.10 -3.78 15.51
N GLY A 131 -0.89 -4.13 15.09
CA GLY A 131 0.31 -3.94 15.89
C GLY A 131 0.51 -2.48 16.29
N THR A 132 0.32 -1.55 15.34
CA THR A 132 0.43 -0.12 15.60
C THR A 132 -0.68 0.41 16.50
N HIS A 133 -1.93 -0.06 16.35
CA HIS A 133 -3.05 0.36 17.21
C HIS A 133 -2.92 -0.07 18.66
N ASP A 134 -2.50 -1.30 18.91
CA ASP A 134 -2.50 -1.92 20.24
C ASP A 134 -1.10 -1.95 20.89
N GLY A 135 -0.10 -1.34 20.26
CA GLY A 135 1.29 -1.37 20.74
C GLY A 135 1.88 -2.78 20.74
N ILE A 136 1.35 -3.66 19.88
CA ILE A 136 1.79 -5.04 19.75
C ILE A 136 2.81 -5.12 18.62
N ARG A 137 3.86 -5.92 18.82
CA ARG A 137 4.79 -6.24 17.74
C ARG A 137 4.07 -7.02 16.64
N PHE A 138 3.99 -6.46 15.43
CA PHE A 138 3.30 -7.10 14.31
C PHE A 138 3.87 -8.49 13.98
N GLU A 139 5.17 -8.72 14.24
CA GLU A 139 5.79 -10.03 14.03
C GLU A 139 5.16 -11.11 14.91
N SER A 140 4.70 -10.75 16.12
CA SER A 140 4.03 -11.70 17.00
C SER A 140 2.64 -12.10 16.48
N LEU A 141 1.96 -11.20 15.76
CA LEU A 141 0.69 -11.48 15.10
C LEU A 141 0.92 -12.38 13.87
N LEU A 142 1.99 -12.12 13.10
CA LEU A 142 2.37 -12.99 11.98
C LEU A 142 2.81 -14.38 12.45
N GLN A 143 3.47 -14.50 13.60
CA GLN A 143 3.78 -15.81 14.20
C GLN A 143 2.52 -16.59 14.57
N ASP A 144 1.48 -15.93 15.08
CA ASP A 144 0.20 -16.58 15.36
C ASP A 144 -0.48 -17.06 14.07
N ARG A 145 -0.40 -16.26 12.99
CA ARG A 145 -0.83 -16.67 11.65
C ARG A 145 -0.03 -17.86 11.12
N GLU A 146 1.28 -17.89 11.34
CA GLU A 146 2.18 -19.00 10.98
C GLU A 146 1.79 -20.31 11.68
N ARG A 147 1.28 -20.21 12.92
CA ARG A 147 0.73 -21.34 13.68
C ARG A 147 -0.64 -21.81 13.21
N GLY A 148 -1.20 -21.17 12.18
CA GLY A 148 -2.49 -21.52 11.60
C GLY A 148 -3.70 -20.85 12.26
N LEU A 149 -3.50 -19.90 13.19
CA LEU A 149 -4.60 -19.15 13.79
C LEU A 149 -5.17 -18.16 12.79
N ASP A 150 -6.49 -18.08 12.63
CA ASP A 150 -7.14 -17.02 11.85
C ASP A 150 -7.18 -15.70 12.62
N TRP A 151 -7.46 -14.60 11.91
CA TRP A 151 -7.49 -13.26 12.50
C TRP A 151 -8.49 -13.10 13.65
N PHE A 152 -9.67 -13.72 13.57
CA PHE A 152 -10.68 -13.61 14.64
C PHE A 152 -10.24 -14.38 15.89
N THR A 153 -9.60 -15.54 15.70
CA THR A 153 -9.00 -16.28 16.82
C THR A 153 -7.91 -15.47 17.51
N ILE A 154 -7.00 -14.84 16.74
CA ILE A 154 -5.94 -13.97 17.27
C ILE A 154 -6.52 -12.80 18.08
N LEU A 155 -7.55 -12.13 17.55
CA LEU A 155 -8.22 -11.01 18.22
C LEU A 155 -8.83 -11.45 19.56
N ARG A 156 -9.53 -12.59 19.56
CA ARG A 156 -10.14 -13.15 20.76
C ARG A 156 -9.11 -13.49 21.83
N GLU A 157 -8.03 -14.18 21.47
CA GLU A 157 -6.96 -14.57 22.40
C GLU A 157 -6.24 -13.37 23.01
N ARG A 158 -6.16 -12.27 22.25
CA ARG A 158 -5.49 -11.03 22.67
C ARG A 158 -6.46 -9.99 23.26
N ASN A 159 -7.74 -10.34 23.42
CA ASN A 159 -8.80 -9.47 23.93
C ASN A 159 -8.93 -8.14 23.15
N ILE A 160 -8.78 -8.21 21.83
CA ILE A 160 -8.88 -7.07 20.92
C ILE A 160 -10.28 -7.07 20.27
N LYS A 161 -10.92 -5.91 20.22
CA LYS A 161 -12.22 -5.75 19.55
C LYS A 161 -12.09 -5.91 18.03
N GLU A 162 -13.01 -6.63 17.41
CA GLU A 162 -12.99 -6.90 15.95
C GLU A 162 -12.98 -5.63 15.10
N GLU A 163 -13.66 -4.57 15.55
CA GLU A 163 -13.69 -3.27 14.90
C GLU A 163 -12.28 -2.71 14.60
N LYS A 164 -11.29 -3.02 15.45
CA LYS A 164 -9.90 -2.57 15.27
C LYS A 164 -9.19 -3.22 14.09
N LEU A 165 -9.66 -4.37 13.61
CA LEU A 165 -9.10 -5.04 12.44
C LEU A 165 -9.24 -4.16 11.18
N PHE A 166 -10.32 -3.37 11.12
CA PHE A 166 -10.68 -2.58 9.95
C PHE A 166 -10.36 -1.10 10.10
N LEU A 167 -10.22 -0.60 11.33
CA LEU A 167 -9.91 0.78 11.61
C LEU A 167 -8.46 1.10 11.23
N PRO A 168 -8.18 2.04 10.31
CA PRO A 168 -6.82 2.42 9.96
C PRO A 168 -6.18 3.18 11.11
N TYR A 169 -4.93 2.84 11.45
CA TYR A 169 -4.14 3.68 12.35
C TYR A 169 -3.88 5.03 11.68
N LYS A 170 -4.08 6.16 12.36
CA LYS A 170 -3.89 7.47 11.74
C LYS A 170 -2.42 7.71 11.42
N SER A 171 -2.06 7.81 10.14
CA SER A 171 -0.68 8.01 9.73
C SER A 171 -0.20 9.41 10.08
N GLU A 172 1.05 9.49 10.54
CA GLU A 172 1.76 10.74 10.76
C GLU A 172 2.20 11.40 9.45
N ILE A 173 2.22 10.63 8.36
CA ILE A 173 2.68 11.08 7.04
C ILE A 173 1.52 10.94 6.06
N LYS A 174 1.31 11.98 5.26
CA LYS A 174 0.40 11.94 4.13
C LYS A 174 1.17 11.95 2.84
N TYR A 175 0.60 11.31 1.84
CA TYR A 175 1.09 11.43 0.49
C TYR A 175 0.97 12.89 0.02
N LYS A 176 2.06 13.46 -0.49
CA LYS A 176 2.13 14.89 -0.81
C LYS A 176 1.29 15.25 -2.05
N ASN A 177 1.30 14.37 -3.05
CA ASN A 177 0.66 14.63 -4.33
C ASN A 177 -0.77 14.10 -4.30
N LYS A 178 -1.76 14.96 -4.06
CA LYS A 178 -3.15 14.48 -4.00
C LYS A 178 -3.57 13.87 -5.35
N PRO A 179 -4.13 12.65 -5.37
CA PRO A 179 -4.67 12.05 -6.57
C PRO A 179 -5.80 12.89 -7.16
N VAL A 180 -5.88 12.93 -8.49
CA VAL A 180 -6.99 13.53 -9.24
C VAL A 180 -8.06 12.46 -9.41
N LEU A 181 -9.24 12.67 -8.83
CA LEU A 181 -10.29 11.64 -8.82
C LEU A 181 -11.14 11.62 -10.10
N LYS A 182 -11.31 12.78 -10.77
CA LYS A 182 -12.13 12.96 -11.98
C LYS A 182 -11.43 13.91 -12.94
#